data_AF-A0A381Z5K1-F1
#
_entry.id   AF-A0A381Z5K1-F1
#
_cell.length_a   1.000
_cell.length_b   1.000
_cell.length_c   1.000
_cell.angle_alpha   90.00
_cell.angle_beta   90.00
_cell.angle_gamma   90.00
#
_symmetry.space_group_name_H-M   'P 1'
#
loop_
_entity.id
_entity.type
_entity.pdbx_description
1 polymer ?
#
loop_
_entity_poly.entity_id
_entity_poly.type
_entity_poly.pdbx_seq_one_letter_code
_entity_poly.pdbx_strand_id
1 'polypeptide(L)' 'MPYPLITLYTPGIKLDLARKADKYNPDAIIIDLEDTVPPDLKNEVRHEVAQLIPD' A
#
# COMPACT_ATOMS: atom_id res chain seq x y z
N MET A 1 14.00 -6.08 -24.44
CA MET A 1 14.25 -5.02 -23.44
C MET A 1 13.54 -5.43 -22.17
N PRO A 2 14.15 -5.37 -20.98
CA PRO A 2 13.36 -5.46 -19.75
C PRO A 2 12.46 -4.21 -19.71
N TYR A 3 11.16 -4.42 -19.49
CA TYR A 3 10.23 -3.32 -19.26
C TYR A 3 10.69 -2.54 -18.01
N PRO A 4 10.42 -1.22 -17.92
CA PRO A 4 10.72 -0.48 -16.71
C PRO A 4 9.97 -1.11 -15.53
N LEU A 5 10.63 -1.22 -14.37
CA LEU A 5 9.97 -1.66 -13.14
C LEU A 5 8.91 -0.64 -12.72
N ILE A 6 7.74 -1.11 -12.31
CA ILE A 6 6.58 -0.31 -11.93
C ILE A 6 6.27 -0.53 -10.45
N THR A 7 6.42 0.54 -9.67
CA THR A 7 5.96 0.62 -8.28
C THR A 7 4.58 1.25 -8.24
N LEU A 8 3.59 0.58 -7.66
CA LEU A 8 2.22 1.09 -7.50
C LEU A 8 1.98 1.55 -6.06
N TYR A 9 1.74 2.85 -5.89
CA TYR A 9 1.44 3.45 -4.59
C TYR A 9 -0.06 3.38 -4.30
N THR A 10 -0.42 2.91 -3.11
CA THR A 10 -1.80 2.81 -2.64
C THR A 10 -1.93 3.46 -1.26
N PRO A 11 -2.98 4.24 -0.99
CA PRO A 11 -3.11 4.95 0.28
C PRO A 11 -3.42 3.97 1.42
N GLY A 12 -2.73 4.11 2.56
CA GLY A 12 -2.89 3.22 3.72
C GLY A 12 -4.31 3.22 4.28
N ILE A 13 -5.01 4.35 4.24
CA ILE A 13 -6.43 4.48 4.64
C ILE A 13 -7.41 3.69 3.74
N LYS A 14 -6.96 3.10 2.63
CA LYS A 14 -7.79 2.27 1.74
C LYS A 14 -7.08 0.96 1.37
N LEU A 15 -6.89 0.10 2.36
CA LEU A 15 -6.26 -1.22 2.20
C LEU A 15 -6.86 -2.09 1.07
N ASP A 16 -8.14 -1.90 0.75
CA ASP A 16 -8.79 -2.63 -0.35
C ASP A 16 -8.17 -2.29 -1.72
N LEU A 17 -7.63 -1.08 -1.87
CA LEU A 17 -6.89 -0.68 -3.07
C LEU A 17 -5.55 -1.41 -3.17
N ALA A 18 -4.86 -1.62 -2.04
CA ALA A 18 -3.63 -2.43 -1.99
C ALA A 18 -3.91 -3.88 -2.39
N ARG A 19 -5.01 -4.47 -1.88
CA ARG A 19 -5.44 -5.83 -2.28
C ARG A 19 -5.81 -5.91 -3.76
N LYS A 20 -6.49 -4.88 -4.30
CA LYS A 20 -6.86 -4.81 -5.71
C LYS A 20 -5.65 -4.59 -6.63
N ALA A 21 -4.62 -3.89 -6.14
CA ALA A 21 -3.41 -3.56 -6.89
C ALA A 21 -2.66 -4.80 -7.38
N ASP A 22 -2.69 -5.89 -6.61
CA ASP A 22 -2.07 -7.18 -6.95
C ASP A 22 -2.50 -7.72 -8.33
N LYS A 23 -3.80 -7.56 -8.67
CA LYS A 23 -4.35 -7.97 -9.98
C LYS A 23 -3.64 -7.34 -11.19
N TYR A 24 -3.02 -6.18 -11.01
CA TYR A 24 -2.35 -5.45 -12.09
C TYR A 24 -0.87 -5.84 -12.26
N ASN A 25 -0.37 -6.76 -11.42
CA ASN A 25 0.98 -7.32 -11.48
C ASN A 25 2.10 -6.25 -11.55
N PRO A 26 2.11 -5.24 -10.65
CA PRO A 26 3.24 -4.33 -10.53
C PRO A 26 4.46 -5.05 -9.94
N ASP A 27 5.65 -4.51 -10.13
CA ASP A 27 6.88 -5.06 -9.54
C ASP A 27 6.93 -4.87 -8.02
N ALA A 28 6.26 -3.84 -7.50
CA ALA A 28 6.03 -3.65 -6.08
C ALA A 28 4.76 -2.83 -5.80
N ILE A 29 4.13 -3.10 -4.66
CA ILE A 29 3.02 -2.31 -4.12
C ILE A 29 3.53 -1.59 -2.88
N ILE A 30 3.43 -0.26 -2.87
CA ILE A 30 3.82 0.58 -1.74
C ILE A 30 2.54 1.05 -1.05
N ILE A 31 2.30 0.60 0.17
CA ILE A 31 1.21 1.10 1.00
C ILE A 31 1.70 2.36 1.71
N ASP A 32 1.16 3.52 1.29
CA ASP A 32 1.58 4.81 1.78
C ASP A 32 0.96 5.14 3.15
N LEU A 33 1.82 5.40 4.12
CA LEU A 33 1.45 5.82 5.48
C LEU A 33 1.75 7.32 5.73
N GLU A 34 2.31 8.02 4.74
CA GLU A 34 2.77 9.39 4.84
C GLU A 34 1.66 10.37 4.43
N ASP A 35 1.65 10.84 3.18
CA ASP A 35 0.83 11.97 2.74
C ASP A 35 -0.63 11.61 2.51
N THR A 36 -0.91 10.34 2.25
CA THR A 36 -2.29 9.87 2.05
C THR A 36 -3.04 9.56 3.35
N VAL A 37 -2.38 9.68 4.51
CA VAL A 37 -2.96 9.36 5.82
C VAL A 37 -3.00 10.60 6.72
N PRO A 38 -4.20 11.07 7.14
CA PRO A 38 -4.33 12.14 8.13
C PRO A 38 -3.56 11.84 9.42
N PRO A 39 -2.94 12.84 10.08
CA PRO A 39 -2.09 12.62 11.25
C PRO A 39 -2.76 11.86 12.41
N ASP A 40 -4.04 12.10 12.63
CA ASP A 40 -4.88 11.46 13.66
C ASP A 40 -5.15 9.98 13.39
N LEU A 41 -5.06 9.54 12.13
CA LEU A 41 -5.30 8.15 11.72
C LEU A 41 -4.03 7.31 11.56
N LYS A 42 -2.83 7.92 11.64
CA LYS A 42 -1.56 7.22 11.34
C LYS A 42 -1.32 5.98 12.19
N ASN A 43 -1.70 6.01 13.47
CA ASN A 43 -1.49 4.87 14.38
C ASN A 43 -2.45 3.72 14.07
N GLU A 44 -3.72 4.03 13.82
CA GLU A 44 -4.75 3.05 13.46
C GLU A 44 -4.39 2.37 12.15
N VAL A 45 -4.13 3.16 11.09
CA VAL A 45 -3.78 2.63 9.77
C VAL A 45 -2.50 1.80 9.81
N ARG A 46 -1.48 2.21 10.58
CA ARG A 46 -0.26 1.39 10.76
C ARG A 46 -0.58 0.01 11.34
N HIS A 47 -1.48 -0.05 12.32
CA HIS A 47 -1.88 -1.32 12.91
C HIS A 47 -2.61 -2.20 11.89
N GLU A 48 -3.56 -1.63 11.15
CA GLU A 48 -4.29 -2.36 10.10
C GLU A 48 -3.37 -2.87 8.98
N VAL A 49 -2.43 -2.05 8.52
CA VAL A 49 -1.43 -2.44 7.52
C VAL A 49 -0.55 -3.58 8.04
N ALA A 50 -0.14 -3.54 9.31
CA ALA A 50 0.66 -4.61 9.91
C ALA A 50 -0.07 -5.96 9.90
N GLN A 51 -1.40 -5.98 10.08
CA GLN A 51 -2.21 -7.21 9.98
C GLN A 51 -2.24 -7.80 8.55
N LEU A 52 -1.86 -7.02 7.53
CA LEU A 52 -1.83 -7.46 6.13
C LEU A 52 -0.52 -8.16 5.75
N ILE A 53 0.57 -7.88 6.47
CA ILE A 53 1.91 -8.38 6.15
C ILE A 53 2.15 -9.67 6.96
N PRO A 54 2.39 -10.82 6.31
CA PRO A 54 2.73 -12.06 7.01
C PRO A 54 4.11 -11.95 7.71
N ASP A 55 4.30 -12.74 8.78
CA ASP A 55 5.56 -12.84 9.55
C ASP A 55 6.79 -13.22 8.70
#